data_AF-A0A1A9ZFQ4-F1
#
_entry.id   AF-A0A1A9ZFQ4-F1
#
_cell.length_a   1.000
_cell.length_b   1.000
_cell.length_c   1.000
_cell.angle_alpha   90.00
_cell.angle_beta   90.00
_cell.angle_gamma   90.00
#
_symmetry.space_group_name_H-M   'P 1'
#
loop_
_entity.id
_entity.type
_entity.pdbx_description
1 polymer ?
#
loop_
_entity_poly.entity_id
_entity_poly.type
_entity_poly.pdbx_seq_one_letter_code
_entity_poly.pdbx_strand_id
1 'polypeptide(L)'
;MLMAHHLGKRWHRLYRSSLYRMDKVQPIKQKFADMTSIEINVFWKELEEFFKDYEANGPGSVGNDLDRGFKLMDPYGQKLMALELKRQELANAEKLFDMPMQDYNEFARIKDDYEGMQLIFKLYKSQKSGREVWSKTLWVDLDPTVLTEGVESFLKEFRKLPKNVRQLPVGQALELNMKQFKGTVPLMVSLKNEALRERHWRQLMEKTGQYFDMSPERFTLENMFGMQLHKYQEIAEQILNNAIKELGIEKGVRVVEDTWANMTFKVHKHYKGLEERGHTLGAVDEIVAALEENAMNLQSMGASQFIGPFLETVNKWERTLSLISEIIDEWLVVQRKWLYLEGIFIGGDIRAQLPDEAKKFDDIDKAYRRE
;
A
#
# COMPACT_ATOMS: atom_id res chain seq x y z
N MET A 1 23.21 -81.43 -50.12
CA MET A 1 21.80 -81.47 -50.60
C MET A 1 20.78 -81.95 -49.56
N LEU A 2 21.09 -82.94 -48.69
CA LEU A 2 20.14 -83.46 -47.69
C LEU A 2 19.70 -82.41 -46.64
N MET A 3 20.58 -81.54 -46.15
CA MET A 3 20.21 -80.50 -45.17
C MET A 3 19.23 -79.43 -45.72
N ALA A 4 19.37 -79.02 -46.98
CA ALA A 4 18.49 -78.01 -47.60
C ALA A 4 17.05 -78.53 -47.75
N HIS A 5 16.88 -79.82 -48.05
CA HIS A 5 15.57 -80.45 -48.21
C HIS A 5 14.85 -80.63 -46.86
N HIS A 6 15.61 -80.91 -45.79
CA HIS A 6 15.09 -80.92 -44.41
C HIS A 6 14.69 -79.52 -43.92
N LEU A 7 15.46 -78.48 -44.28
CA LEU A 7 15.10 -77.09 -43.99
C LEU A 7 13.79 -76.69 -44.68
N GLY A 8 13.64 -77.02 -45.97
CA GLY A 8 12.43 -76.74 -46.74
C GLY A 8 11.18 -77.39 -46.13
N LYS A 9 11.25 -78.67 -45.74
CA LYS A 9 10.14 -79.36 -45.06
C LYS A 9 9.83 -78.80 -43.67
N ARG A 10 10.84 -78.31 -42.95
CA ARG A 10 10.66 -77.71 -41.62
C ARG A 10 10.04 -76.32 -41.74
N TRP A 11 10.49 -75.50 -42.69
CA TRP A 11 9.87 -74.21 -43.04
C TRP A 11 8.40 -74.38 -43.44
N HIS A 12 8.10 -75.33 -44.33
CA HIS A 12 6.73 -75.54 -44.79
C HIS A 12 5.77 -75.98 -43.66
N ARG A 13 6.25 -76.83 -42.74
CA ARG A 13 5.51 -77.18 -41.51
C ARG A 13 5.31 -75.98 -40.60
N LEU A 14 6.34 -75.16 -40.41
CA LEU A 14 6.29 -73.98 -39.57
C LEU A 14 5.31 -72.94 -40.14
N TYR A 15 5.35 -72.71 -41.44
CA TYR A 15 4.44 -71.82 -42.17
C TYR A 15 2.99 -72.30 -42.13
N ARG A 16 2.72 -73.59 -42.36
CA ARG A 16 1.36 -74.14 -42.22
C ARG A 16 0.85 -74.06 -40.79
N SER A 17 1.71 -74.34 -39.80
CA SER A 17 1.38 -74.20 -38.38
C SER A 17 1.08 -72.74 -38.03
N SER A 18 1.84 -71.78 -38.56
CA SER A 18 1.58 -70.36 -38.31
C SER A 18 0.27 -69.90 -38.94
N LEU A 19 -0.04 -70.32 -40.18
CA LEU A 19 -1.32 -70.02 -40.82
C LEU A 19 -2.51 -70.61 -40.05
N TYR A 20 -2.40 -71.88 -39.62
CA TYR A 20 -3.45 -72.51 -38.81
C TYR A 20 -3.67 -71.78 -37.48
N ARG A 21 -2.59 -71.41 -36.79
CA ARG A 21 -2.70 -70.65 -35.53
C ARG A 21 -3.27 -69.25 -35.77
N MET A 22 -2.90 -68.59 -36.87
CA MET A 22 -3.43 -67.29 -37.25
C MET A 22 -4.95 -67.34 -37.47
N ASP A 23 -5.44 -68.36 -38.18
CA ASP A 23 -6.87 -68.58 -38.43
C ASP A 23 -7.63 -68.89 -37.12
N LYS A 24 -7.05 -69.70 -36.24
CA LYS A 24 -7.66 -70.01 -34.93
C LYS A 24 -7.68 -68.84 -33.95
N VAL A 25 -6.72 -67.92 -34.05
CA VAL A 25 -6.64 -66.73 -33.20
C VAL A 25 -7.59 -65.64 -33.69
N GLN A 26 -7.99 -65.64 -34.97
CA GLN A 26 -8.79 -64.54 -35.51
C GLN A 26 -10.13 -64.29 -34.78
N PRO A 27 -10.98 -65.29 -34.51
CA PRO A 27 -12.22 -65.08 -33.77
C PRO A 27 -11.99 -64.51 -32.36
N ILE A 28 -10.88 -64.89 -31.73
CA ILE A 28 -10.47 -64.39 -30.42
C ILE A 28 -10.03 -62.93 -30.54
N LYS A 29 -9.21 -62.60 -31.56
CA LYS A 29 -8.78 -61.23 -31.87
C LYS A 29 -9.98 -60.32 -32.09
N GLN A 30 -10.96 -60.75 -32.88
CA GLN A 30 -12.18 -59.99 -33.14
C GLN A 30 -12.95 -59.73 -31.84
N LYS A 31 -13.15 -60.76 -30.99
CA LYS A 31 -13.85 -60.60 -29.72
C LYS A 31 -13.15 -59.58 -28.79
N PHE A 32 -11.82 -59.63 -28.70
CA PHE A 32 -11.07 -58.65 -27.91
C PHE A 32 -11.09 -57.24 -28.53
N ALA A 33 -11.10 -57.13 -29.86
CA ALA A 33 -11.29 -55.86 -30.55
C ALA A 33 -12.65 -55.23 -30.22
N ASP A 34 -13.73 -56.04 -30.26
CA ASP A 34 -15.09 -55.59 -29.91
C ASP A 34 -15.17 -55.13 -28.45
N MET A 35 -14.53 -55.86 -27.51
CA MET A 35 -14.44 -55.46 -26.10
C MET A 35 -13.66 -54.15 -25.94
N THR A 36 -12.52 -54.01 -26.65
CA THR A 36 -11.71 -52.78 -26.64
C THR A 36 -12.51 -51.59 -27.17
N SER A 37 -13.32 -51.77 -28.22
CA SER A 37 -14.23 -50.71 -28.70
C SER A 37 -15.24 -50.26 -27.66
N ILE A 38 -15.76 -51.18 -26.84
CA ILE A 38 -16.66 -50.82 -25.74
C ILE A 38 -15.90 -50.03 -24.67
N GLU A 39 -14.71 -50.48 -24.28
CA GLU A 39 -13.87 -49.79 -23.30
C GLU A 39 -13.45 -48.39 -23.74
N ILE A 40 -13.11 -48.22 -25.02
CA ILE A 40 -12.86 -46.92 -25.64
C ILE A 40 -14.09 -46.02 -25.46
N ASN A 41 -15.29 -46.47 -25.85
CA ASN A 41 -16.51 -45.67 -25.71
C ASN A 41 -16.82 -45.27 -24.25
N VAL A 42 -16.55 -46.15 -23.29
CA VAL A 42 -16.67 -45.83 -21.86
C VAL A 42 -15.63 -44.78 -21.46
N PHE A 43 -14.38 -44.94 -21.89
CA PHE A 43 -13.32 -43.98 -21.62
C PHE A 43 -13.60 -42.60 -22.21
N TRP A 44 -14.19 -42.51 -23.40
CA TRP A 44 -14.62 -41.23 -23.98
C TRP A 44 -15.63 -40.50 -23.09
N LYS A 45 -16.59 -41.21 -22.50
CA LYS A 45 -17.55 -40.61 -21.55
C LYS A 45 -16.86 -40.15 -20.27
N GLU A 46 -15.93 -40.94 -19.74
CA GLU A 46 -15.12 -40.55 -18.58
C GLU A 46 -14.29 -39.29 -18.86
N LEU A 47 -13.70 -39.18 -20.06
CA LEU A 47 -12.99 -37.98 -20.49
C LEU A 47 -13.91 -36.77 -20.58
N GLU A 48 -15.09 -36.91 -21.18
CA GLU A 48 -16.06 -35.82 -21.32
C GLU A 48 -16.53 -35.31 -19.94
N GLU A 49 -16.82 -36.23 -19.01
CA GLU A 49 -17.16 -35.89 -17.62
C GLU A 49 -16.00 -35.19 -16.91
N PHE A 50 -14.77 -35.70 -17.08
CA PHE A 50 -13.58 -35.09 -16.52
C PHE A 50 -13.33 -33.69 -17.08
N PHE A 51 -13.51 -33.45 -18.37
CA PHE A 51 -13.31 -32.14 -19.00
C PHE A 51 -14.30 -31.11 -18.46
N LYS A 52 -15.58 -31.49 -18.35
CA LYS A 52 -16.61 -30.63 -17.73
C LYS A 52 -16.27 -30.27 -16.29
N ASP A 53 -15.82 -31.24 -15.49
CA ASP A 53 -15.37 -31.00 -14.12
C ASP A 53 -14.09 -30.14 -14.06
N TYR A 54 -13.14 -30.36 -14.97
CA TYR A 54 -11.87 -29.64 -15.02
C TYR A 54 -12.07 -28.16 -15.38
N GLU A 55 -12.94 -27.86 -16.35
CA GLU A 55 -13.26 -26.49 -16.71
C GLU A 55 -14.04 -25.75 -15.61
N ALA A 56 -14.99 -26.43 -14.96
CA ALA A 56 -15.85 -25.81 -13.96
C ALA A 56 -15.20 -25.70 -12.56
N ASN A 57 -14.44 -26.72 -12.15
CA ASN A 57 -13.95 -26.88 -10.78
C ASN A 57 -12.42 -27.09 -10.69
N GLY A 58 -11.73 -27.17 -11.83
CA GLY A 58 -10.30 -27.42 -11.87
C GLY A 58 -9.44 -26.25 -11.40
N PRO A 59 -8.11 -26.43 -11.35
CA PRO A 59 -7.18 -25.45 -10.80
C PRO A 59 -7.18 -24.10 -11.54
N GLY A 60 -7.60 -24.08 -12.81
CA GLY A 60 -7.75 -22.86 -13.62
C GLY A 60 -9.02 -22.05 -13.37
N SER A 61 -10.02 -22.62 -12.69
CA SER A 61 -11.39 -22.06 -12.54
C SER A 61 -11.57 -21.18 -11.29
N VAL A 62 -10.50 -20.94 -10.52
CA VAL A 62 -10.56 -20.34 -9.18
C VAL A 62 -10.60 -18.81 -9.17
N GLY A 63 -10.59 -18.16 -10.34
CA GLY A 63 -10.51 -16.70 -10.47
C GLY A 63 -9.25 -16.15 -9.80
N ASN A 64 -9.43 -15.26 -8.81
CA ASN A 64 -8.33 -14.61 -8.10
C ASN A 64 -7.79 -15.43 -6.90
N ASP A 65 -8.45 -16.53 -6.51
CA ASP A 65 -8.03 -17.37 -5.39
C ASP A 65 -6.97 -18.40 -5.83
N LEU A 66 -5.76 -17.90 -6.06
CA LEU A 66 -4.61 -18.71 -6.48
C LEU A 66 -4.23 -19.77 -5.43
N ASP A 67 -4.54 -19.56 -4.16
CA ASP A 67 -4.29 -20.55 -3.09
C ASP A 67 -5.19 -21.78 -3.24
N ARG A 68 -6.47 -21.57 -3.56
CA ARG A 68 -7.39 -22.67 -3.90
C ARG A 68 -6.91 -23.38 -5.16
N GLY A 69 -6.52 -22.65 -6.20
CA GLY A 69 -6.02 -23.23 -7.45
C GLY A 69 -4.80 -24.13 -7.21
N PHE A 70 -3.85 -23.66 -6.40
CA PHE A 70 -2.66 -24.42 -6.03
C PHE A 70 -3.01 -25.73 -5.31
N LYS A 71 -3.95 -25.71 -4.36
CA LYS A 71 -4.40 -26.92 -3.65
C LYS A 71 -5.08 -27.93 -4.56
N LEU A 72 -5.74 -27.46 -5.62
CA LEU A 72 -6.42 -28.32 -6.60
C LEU A 72 -5.48 -28.96 -7.61
N MET A 73 -4.23 -28.49 -7.72
CA MET A 73 -3.25 -29.09 -8.64
C MET A 73 -3.01 -30.58 -8.35
N ASP A 74 -2.78 -30.94 -7.09
CA ASP A 74 -2.48 -32.33 -6.70
C ASP A 74 -3.62 -33.32 -7.02
N PRO A 75 -4.89 -33.12 -6.59
CA PRO A 75 -5.96 -34.06 -6.87
C PRO A 75 -6.28 -34.17 -8.38
N TYR A 76 -6.27 -33.05 -9.12
CA TYR A 76 -6.50 -33.09 -10.57
C TYR A 76 -5.30 -33.70 -11.33
N GLY A 77 -4.08 -33.52 -10.82
CA GLY A 77 -2.89 -34.19 -11.34
C GLY A 77 -2.95 -35.70 -11.21
N GLN A 78 -3.44 -36.22 -10.09
CA GLN A 78 -3.64 -37.66 -9.89
C GLN A 78 -4.70 -38.21 -10.87
N LYS A 79 -5.83 -37.50 -11.03
CA LYS A 79 -6.87 -37.86 -12.02
C LYS A 79 -6.29 -37.88 -13.45
N LEU A 80 -5.55 -36.83 -13.84
CA LEU A 80 -4.91 -36.75 -15.17
C LEU A 80 -3.92 -37.89 -15.40
N MET A 81 -3.11 -38.23 -14.41
CA MET A 81 -2.15 -39.33 -14.50
C MET A 81 -2.85 -40.69 -14.69
N ALA A 82 -3.95 -40.93 -13.97
CA ALA A 82 -4.74 -42.14 -14.13
C ALA A 82 -5.39 -42.23 -15.52
N LEU A 83 -5.94 -41.12 -16.03
CA LEU A 83 -6.51 -41.05 -17.38
C LEU A 83 -5.46 -41.25 -18.47
N GLU A 84 -4.26 -40.68 -18.31
CA GLU A 84 -3.16 -40.88 -19.26
C GLU A 84 -2.68 -42.33 -19.29
N LEU A 85 -2.60 -43.00 -18.13
CA LEU A 85 -2.25 -44.41 -18.06
C LEU A 85 -3.29 -45.27 -18.81
N LYS A 86 -4.58 -45.04 -18.55
CA LYS A 86 -5.68 -45.74 -19.23
C LYS A 86 -5.67 -45.47 -20.74
N ARG A 87 -5.40 -44.24 -21.18
CA ARG A 87 -5.23 -43.88 -22.59
C ARG A 87 -4.09 -44.66 -23.24
N GLN A 88 -2.95 -44.81 -22.56
CA GLN A 88 -1.80 -45.56 -23.08
C GLN A 88 -2.11 -47.05 -23.19
N GLU A 89 -2.81 -47.64 -22.21
CA GLU A 89 -3.25 -49.03 -22.25
C GLU A 89 -4.20 -49.29 -23.44
N LEU A 90 -5.19 -48.42 -23.64
CA LEU A 90 -6.12 -48.51 -24.77
C LEU A 90 -5.42 -48.33 -26.12
N ALA A 91 -4.51 -47.36 -26.24
CA ALA A 91 -3.73 -47.15 -27.47
C ALA A 91 -2.85 -48.37 -27.81
N ASN A 92 -2.30 -49.06 -26.80
CA ASN A 92 -1.55 -50.30 -27.01
C ASN A 92 -2.47 -51.45 -27.46
N ALA A 93 -3.69 -51.54 -26.91
CA ALA A 93 -4.71 -52.50 -27.34
C ALA A 93 -5.17 -52.26 -28.78
N GLU A 94 -5.45 -50.99 -29.14
CA GLU A 94 -5.79 -50.58 -30.51
C GLU A 94 -4.72 -51.04 -31.50
N LYS A 95 -3.44 -50.83 -31.17
CA LYS A 95 -2.31 -51.27 -31.99
C LYS A 95 -2.18 -52.79 -32.05
N LEU A 96 -2.42 -53.50 -30.95
CA LEU A 96 -2.35 -54.98 -30.91
C LEU A 96 -3.42 -55.64 -31.76
N PHE A 97 -4.61 -55.02 -31.82
CA PHE A 97 -5.77 -55.55 -32.53
C PHE A 97 -5.95 -54.98 -33.95
N ASP A 98 -5.03 -54.15 -34.44
CA ASP A 98 -5.10 -53.44 -35.73
C ASP A 98 -6.37 -52.59 -35.87
N MET A 99 -6.75 -51.90 -34.80
CA MET A 99 -7.90 -50.99 -34.75
C MET A 99 -7.48 -49.56 -35.19
N PRO A 100 -8.43 -48.75 -35.70
CA PRO A 100 -8.15 -47.34 -36.00
C PRO A 100 -7.82 -46.57 -34.70
N MET A 101 -6.71 -45.85 -34.72
CA MET A 101 -6.29 -45.00 -33.60
C MET A 101 -7.31 -43.86 -33.39
N GLN A 102 -7.69 -43.65 -32.14
CA GLN A 102 -8.61 -42.58 -31.77
C GLN A 102 -7.91 -41.23 -31.63
N ASP A 103 -8.66 -40.15 -31.82
CA ASP A 103 -8.18 -38.78 -31.64
C ASP A 103 -8.33 -38.34 -30.18
N TYR A 104 -7.22 -38.00 -29.52
CA TYR A 104 -7.18 -37.51 -28.13
C TYR A 104 -6.62 -36.08 -28.04
N ASN A 105 -6.77 -35.27 -29.08
CA ASN A 105 -6.27 -33.89 -29.14
C ASN A 105 -6.75 -32.99 -27.98
N GLU A 106 -8.00 -33.13 -27.56
CA GLU A 106 -8.55 -32.36 -26.43
C GLU A 106 -7.89 -32.74 -25.09
N PHE A 107 -7.65 -34.04 -24.87
CA PHE A 107 -6.91 -34.52 -23.71
C PHE A 107 -5.47 -33.97 -23.69
N ALA A 108 -4.80 -33.98 -24.85
CA ALA A 108 -3.46 -33.42 -24.99
C ALA A 108 -3.43 -31.92 -24.64
N ARG A 109 -4.42 -31.16 -25.11
CA ARG A 109 -4.56 -29.73 -24.76
C ARG A 109 -4.71 -29.51 -23.26
N ILE A 110 -5.58 -30.28 -22.59
CA ILE A 110 -5.79 -30.15 -21.14
C ILE A 110 -4.53 -30.51 -20.36
N LYS A 111 -3.79 -31.52 -20.83
CA LYS A 111 -2.50 -31.88 -20.26
C LYS A 111 -1.48 -30.75 -20.41
N ASP A 112 -1.38 -30.13 -21.59
CA ASP A 112 -0.51 -28.97 -21.83
C ASP A 112 -0.90 -27.78 -20.93
N ASP A 113 -2.19 -27.51 -20.77
CA ASP A 113 -2.71 -26.47 -19.88
C ASP A 113 -2.35 -26.77 -18.42
N TYR A 114 -2.51 -28.03 -17.97
CA TYR A 114 -2.14 -28.47 -16.62
C TYR A 114 -0.63 -28.31 -16.36
N GLU A 115 0.22 -28.77 -17.28
CA GLU A 115 1.68 -28.62 -17.19
C GLU A 115 2.08 -27.13 -17.17
N GLY A 116 1.38 -26.30 -17.97
CA GLY A 116 1.50 -24.84 -17.91
C GLY A 116 1.15 -24.26 -16.54
N MET A 117 0.03 -24.70 -15.94
CA MET A 117 -0.37 -24.28 -14.60
C MET A 117 0.63 -24.70 -13.52
N GLN A 118 1.30 -25.85 -13.65
CA GLN A 118 2.37 -26.24 -12.72
C GLN A 118 3.51 -25.22 -12.69
N LEU A 119 3.88 -24.65 -13.84
CA LEU A 119 4.91 -23.60 -13.92
C LEU A 119 4.44 -22.31 -13.25
N ILE A 120 3.18 -21.91 -13.48
CA ILE A 120 2.58 -20.71 -12.87
C ILE A 120 2.52 -20.85 -11.36
N PHE A 121 2.02 -21.98 -10.86
CA PHE A 121 1.87 -22.21 -9.43
C PHE A 121 3.21 -22.40 -8.70
N LYS A 122 4.22 -22.93 -9.38
CA LYS A 122 5.60 -22.94 -8.88
C LYS A 122 6.11 -21.51 -8.65
N LEU A 123 5.88 -20.61 -9.62
CA LEU A 123 6.24 -19.20 -9.50
C LEU A 123 5.41 -18.52 -8.39
N TYR A 124 4.10 -18.76 -8.34
CA TYR A 124 3.24 -18.25 -7.28
C TYR A 124 3.72 -18.65 -5.89
N LYS A 125 4.10 -19.92 -5.69
CA LYS A 125 4.65 -20.39 -4.41
C LYS A 125 5.95 -19.66 -4.03
N SER A 126 6.85 -19.47 -5.00
CA SER A 126 8.09 -18.71 -4.80
C SER A 126 7.80 -17.25 -4.41
N GLN A 127 6.89 -16.61 -5.13
CA GLN A 127 6.45 -15.24 -4.86
C GLN A 127 5.77 -15.11 -3.49
N LYS A 128 4.93 -16.08 -3.11
CA LYS A 128 4.27 -16.13 -1.81
C LYS A 128 5.28 -16.24 -0.67
N SER A 129 6.25 -17.16 -0.78
CA SER A 129 7.35 -17.28 0.19
C SER A 129 8.21 -16.01 0.28
N GLY A 130 8.52 -15.36 -0.86
CA GLY A 130 9.21 -14.07 -0.84
C GLY A 130 8.43 -13.00 -0.08
N ARG A 131 7.11 -12.94 -0.29
CA ARG A 131 6.21 -12.00 0.40
C ARG A 131 6.11 -12.29 1.91
N GLU A 132 6.10 -13.57 2.31
CA GLU A 132 6.13 -13.98 3.73
C GLU A 132 7.44 -13.63 4.43
N VAL A 133 8.55 -13.55 3.69
CA VAL A 133 9.81 -13.04 4.23
C VAL A 133 9.70 -11.52 4.42
N TRP A 134 9.23 -10.80 3.40
CA TRP A 134 9.08 -9.34 3.48
C TRP A 134 8.05 -8.92 4.54
N SER A 135 7.00 -9.71 4.77
CA SER A 135 5.94 -9.37 5.73
C SER A 135 6.45 -9.27 7.17
N LYS A 136 7.55 -9.97 7.49
CA LYS A 136 8.19 -9.96 8.81
C LYS A 136 9.04 -8.72 9.06
N THR A 137 9.37 -7.94 8.02
CA THR A 137 10.13 -6.70 8.17
C THR A 137 9.29 -5.67 8.91
N LEU A 138 9.89 -5.01 9.89
CA LEU A 138 9.23 -3.91 10.59
C LEU A 138 8.94 -2.77 9.60
N TRP A 139 7.84 -2.06 9.83
CA TRP A 139 7.48 -0.90 9.01
C TRP A 139 8.61 0.10 8.97
N VAL A 140 9.25 0.38 10.12
CA VAL A 140 10.39 1.31 10.24
C VAL A 140 11.52 0.99 9.26
N ASP A 141 11.76 -0.29 9.00
CA ASP A 141 12.83 -0.81 8.13
C ASP A 141 12.37 -1.05 6.68
N LEU A 142 11.25 -0.44 6.27
CA LEU A 142 10.76 -0.51 4.89
C LEU A 142 11.85 -0.06 3.92
N ASP A 143 12.30 -1.00 3.08
CA ASP A 143 13.09 -0.71 1.90
C ASP A 143 12.25 -0.88 0.62
N PRO A 144 11.82 0.22 -0.02
CA PRO A 144 11.01 0.16 -1.22
C PRO A 144 11.76 -0.40 -2.44
N THR A 145 13.09 -0.32 -2.45
CA THR A 145 13.91 -0.87 -3.55
C THR A 145 13.88 -2.38 -3.51
N VAL A 146 14.08 -2.99 -2.34
CA VAL A 146 13.99 -4.44 -2.13
C VAL A 146 12.62 -4.98 -2.55
N LEU A 147 11.52 -4.32 -2.16
CA LEU A 147 10.18 -4.75 -2.56
C LEU A 147 9.96 -4.62 -4.07
N THR A 148 10.36 -3.50 -4.67
CA THR A 148 10.15 -3.23 -6.10
C THR A 148 10.97 -4.18 -6.97
N GLU A 149 12.25 -4.37 -6.64
CA GLU A 149 13.15 -5.27 -7.35
C GLU A 149 12.74 -6.74 -7.15
N GLY A 150 12.33 -7.10 -5.93
CA GLY A 150 11.83 -8.42 -5.62
C GLY A 150 10.63 -8.79 -6.50
N VAL A 151 9.64 -7.92 -6.59
CA VAL A 151 8.44 -8.15 -7.42
C VAL A 151 8.77 -8.10 -8.91
N GLU A 152 9.65 -7.20 -9.33
CA GLU A 152 10.10 -7.13 -10.73
C GLU A 152 10.86 -8.39 -11.15
N SER A 153 11.60 -9.03 -10.24
CA SER A 153 12.27 -10.29 -10.52
C SER A 153 11.26 -11.42 -10.81
N PHE A 154 10.20 -11.56 -10.00
CA PHE A 154 9.11 -12.50 -10.26
C PHE A 154 8.34 -12.17 -11.55
N LEU A 155 8.10 -10.89 -11.85
CA LEU A 155 7.50 -10.48 -13.13
C LEU A 155 8.40 -10.84 -14.33
N LYS A 156 9.73 -10.71 -14.21
CA LYS A 156 10.68 -11.14 -15.25
C LYS A 156 10.65 -12.65 -15.43
N GLU A 157 10.58 -13.43 -14.35
CA GLU A 157 10.41 -14.89 -14.43
C GLU A 157 9.08 -15.26 -15.09
N PHE A 158 7.99 -14.60 -14.73
CA PHE A 158 6.69 -14.79 -15.39
C PHE A 158 6.79 -14.53 -16.89
N ARG A 159 7.43 -13.44 -17.34
CA ARG A 159 7.58 -13.10 -18.76
C ARG A 159 8.38 -14.13 -19.57
N LYS A 160 9.25 -14.92 -18.92
CA LYS A 160 9.99 -16.03 -19.56
C LYS A 160 9.09 -17.24 -19.85
N LEU A 161 7.92 -17.34 -19.22
CA LEU A 161 6.98 -18.43 -19.48
C LEU A 161 6.40 -18.31 -20.91
N PRO A 162 6.10 -19.46 -21.57
CA PRO A 162 5.47 -19.47 -22.88
C PRO A 162 4.18 -18.64 -22.93
N LYS A 163 3.87 -18.06 -24.09
CA LYS A 163 2.73 -17.14 -24.24
C LYS A 163 1.40 -17.83 -23.89
N ASN A 164 1.19 -19.06 -24.34
CA ASN A 164 -0.01 -19.85 -24.02
C ASN A 164 -0.17 -20.04 -22.51
N VAL A 165 0.91 -20.37 -21.80
CA VAL A 165 0.90 -20.52 -20.34
C VAL A 165 0.54 -19.20 -19.65
N ARG A 166 1.14 -18.07 -20.05
CA ARG A 166 0.82 -16.76 -19.47
C ARG A 166 -0.63 -16.32 -19.67
N GLN A 167 -1.28 -16.79 -20.73
CA GLN A 167 -2.67 -16.44 -21.05
C GLN A 167 -3.70 -17.31 -20.32
N LEU A 168 -3.27 -18.35 -19.60
CA LEU A 168 -4.16 -19.11 -18.72
C LEU A 168 -4.76 -18.17 -17.65
N PRO A 169 -6.02 -18.38 -17.22
CA PRO A 169 -6.69 -17.50 -16.27
C PRO A 169 -5.88 -17.24 -14.99
N VAL A 170 -5.29 -18.29 -14.42
CA VAL A 170 -4.43 -18.19 -13.22
C VAL A 170 -3.12 -17.45 -13.48
N GLY A 171 -2.61 -17.49 -14.71
CA GLY A 171 -1.43 -16.73 -15.13
C GLY A 171 -1.72 -15.23 -15.19
N GLN A 172 -2.86 -14.86 -15.78
CA GLN A 172 -3.33 -13.47 -15.81
C GLN A 172 -3.61 -12.94 -14.40
N ALA A 173 -4.24 -13.74 -13.54
CA ALA A 173 -4.49 -13.38 -12.14
C ALA A 173 -3.19 -13.19 -11.35
N LEU A 174 -2.20 -14.08 -11.53
CA LEU A 174 -0.88 -13.93 -10.89
C LEU A 174 -0.17 -12.66 -11.35
N GLU A 175 -0.15 -12.37 -12.65
CA GLU A 175 0.46 -11.16 -13.20
C GLU A 175 -0.22 -9.90 -12.66
N LEU A 176 -1.55 -9.89 -12.62
CA LEU A 176 -2.33 -8.77 -12.08
C LEU A 176 -2.00 -8.53 -10.60
N ASN A 177 -1.99 -9.58 -9.78
CA ASN A 177 -1.66 -9.49 -8.36
C ASN A 177 -0.25 -8.91 -8.14
N MET A 178 0.74 -9.35 -8.91
CA MET A 178 2.11 -8.82 -8.83
C MET A 178 2.18 -7.35 -9.26
N LYS A 179 1.48 -6.97 -10.34
CA LYS A 179 1.42 -5.57 -10.81
C LYS A 179 0.73 -4.65 -9.81
N GLN A 180 -0.39 -5.07 -9.25
CA GLN A 180 -1.11 -4.31 -8.22
C GLN A 180 -0.24 -4.13 -6.98
N PHE A 181 0.39 -5.20 -6.50
CA PHE A 181 1.32 -5.11 -5.38
C PHE A 181 2.47 -4.13 -5.66
N LYS A 182 3.11 -4.23 -6.83
CA LYS A 182 4.14 -3.26 -7.26
C LYS A 182 3.60 -1.82 -7.26
N GLY A 183 2.38 -1.60 -7.74
CA GLY A 183 1.70 -0.30 -7.73
C GLY A 183 1.43 0.26 -6.34
N THR A 184 1.36 -0.57 -5.29
CA THR A 184 1.20 -0.10 -3.90
C THR A 184 2.48 0.37 -3.25
N VAL A 185 3.66 -0.02 -3.75
CA VAL A 185 4.94 0.33 -3.11
C VAL A 185 5.16 1.85 -3.05
N PRO A 186 4.93 2.65 -4.11
CA PRO A 186 5.02 4.11 -4.02
C PRO A 186 4.10 4.69 -2.96
N LEU A 187 2.86 4.20 -2.85
CA LEU A 187 1.91 4.66 -1.84
C LEU A 187 2.39 4.31 -0.42
N MET A 188 2.99 3.14 -0.19
CA MET A 188 3.62 2.81 1.09
C MET A 188 4.74 3.81 1.43
N VAL A 189 5.56 4.19 0.46
CA VAL A 189 6.59 5.22 0.67
C VAL A 189 5.94 6.57 1.02
N SER A 190 4.87 6.96 0.33
CA SER A 190 4.15 8.18 0.64
C SER A 190 3.54 8.17 2.05
N LEU A 191 3.11 7.00 2.54
CA LEU A 191 2.61 6.81 3.91
C LEU A 191 3.72 6.84 4.99
N LYS A 192 5.00 6.96 4.62
CA LYS A 192 6.08 7.28 5.56
C LYS A 192 6.19 8.77 5.90
N ASN A 193 5.36 9.61 5.29
CA ASN A 193 5.43 11.04 5.48
C ASN A 193 5.27 11.45 6.96
N GLU A 194 6.13 12.36 7.43
CA GLU A 194 6.13 12.89 8.80
C GLU A 194 4.82 13.57 9.19
N ALA A 195 3.98 13.97 8.24
CA ALA A 195 2.69 14.59 8.50
C ALA A 195 1.66 13.62 9.10
N LEU A 196 1.85 12.31 8.87
CA LEU A 196 0.95 11.31 9.38
C LEU A 196 1.06 11.21 10.91
N ARG A 197 -0.10 11.01 11.53
CA ARG A 197 -0.29 10.96 12.98
C ARG A 197 -1.23 9.79 13.24
N GLU A 198 -1.32 9.36 14.49
CA GLU A 198 -2.15 8.21 14.87
C GLU A 198 -3.60 8.32 14.35
N ARG A 199 -4.20 9.52 14.40
CA ARG A 199 -5.55 9.79 13.86
C ARG A 199 -5.70 9.45 12.38
N HIS A 200 -4.70 9.72 11.56
CA HIS A 200 -4.72 9.46 10.11
C HIS A 200 -4.65 7.96 9.83
N TRP A 201 -3.80 7.26 10.57
CA TRP A 201 -3.72 5.81 10.50
C TRP A 201 -5.00 5.13 10.96
N ARG A 202 -5.65 5.62 12.02
CA ARG A 202 -6.97 5.11 12.46
C ARG A 202 -8.04 5.29 11.37
N GLN A 203 -8.07 6.41 10.66
CA GLN A 203 -8.97 6.59 9.51
C GLN A 203 -8.68 5.56 8.41
N LEU A 204 -7.41 5.32 8.11
CA LEU A 204 -7.01 4.33 7.10
C LEU A 204 -7.38 2.89 7.53
N MET A 205 -7.21 2.56 8.81
CA MET A 205 -7.62 1.28 9.40
C MET A 205 -9.13 1.07 9.29
N GLU A 206 -9.93 2.09 9.61
CA GLU A 206 -11.39 2.05 9.51
C GLU A 206 -11.85 1.81 8.07
N LYS A 207 -11.25 2.52 7.10
CA LYS A 207 -11.60 2.38 5.68
C LYS A 207 -11.20 1.04 5.09
N THR A 208 -10.07 0.46 5.54
CA THR A 208 -9.56 -0.82 5.03
C THR A 208 -10.11 -2.03 5.80
N GLY A 209 -10.72 -1.81 6.97
CA GLY A 209 -11.18 -2.87 7.88
C GLY A 209 -10.03 -3.63 8.55
N GLN A 210 -8.81 -3.09 8.54
CA GLN A 210 -7.62 -3.70 9.11
C GLN A 210 -7.17 -2.92 10.33
N TYR A 211 -7.02 -3.60 11.46
CA TYR A 211 -6.62 -2.99 12.72
C TYR A 211 -5.32 -3.62 13.21
N PHE A 212 -4.37 -2.78 13.60
CA PHE A 212 -3.06 -3.23 14.09
C PHE A 212 -2.45 -2.22 15.05
N ASP A 213 -1.51 -2.72 15.86
CA ASP A 213 -0.72 -1.93 16.79
C ASP A 213 0.37 -1.18 16.02
N MET A 214 0.39 0.15 16.14
CA MET A 214 1.36 1.03 15.45
C MET A 214 2.65 1.22 16.23
N SER A 215 2.85 0.54 17.36
CA SER A 215 4.13 0.57 18.07
C SER A 215 5.28 0.15 17.12
N PRO A 216 6.42 0.87 17.15
CA PRO A 216 7.54 0.61 16.23
C PRO A 216 8.04 -0.84 16.25
N GLU A 217 7.85 -1.54 17.37
CA GLU A 217 8.27 -2.93 17.59
C GLU A 217 7.29 -3.97 17.01
N ARG A 218 6.04 -3.58 16.71
CA ARG A 218 4.98 -4.50 16.30
C ARG A 218 4.40 -4.19 14.92
N PHE A 219 4.55 -2.96 14.45
CA PHE A 219 4.07 -2.57 13.14
C PHE A 219 4.99 -3.14 12.05
N THR A 220 4.49 -4.12 11.28
CA THR A 220 5.24 -4.80 10.22
C THR A 220 4.65 -4.54 8.83
N LEU A 221 5.39 -4.93 7.79
CA LEU A 221 4.88 -4.91 6.42
C LEU A 221 3.69 -5.85 6.21
N GLU A 222 3.53 -6.88 7.04
CA GLU A 222 2.34 -7.73 7.02
C GLU A 222 1.06 -6.93 7.22
N ASN A 223 1.06 -5.99 8.17
CA ASN A 223 -0.08 -5.12 8.42
C ASN A 223 -0.42 -4.31 7.17
N MET A 224 0.59 -3.73 6.53
CA MET A 224 0.43 -2.94 5.30
C MET A 224 -0.04 -3.76 4.11
N PHE A 225 0.43 -5.01 4.01
CA PHE A 225 0.00 -5.96 2.99
C PHE A 225 -1.46 -6.37 3.18
N GLY A 226 -1.91 -6.50 4.43
CA GLY A 226 -3.29 -6.78 4.81
C GLY A 226 -4.26 -5.66 4.42
N MET A 227 -3.82 -4.40 4.47
CA MET A 227 -4.63 -3.23 4.07
C MET A 227 -5.02 -3.21 2.60
N GLN A 228 -4.32 -3.98 1.74
CA GLN A 228 -4.61 -4.07 0.31
C GLN A 228 -4.76 -2.69 -0.35
N LEU A 229 -3.79 -1.80 -0.12
CA LEU A 229 -3.87 -0.38 -0.50
C LEU A 229 -4.19 -0.11 -1.98
N HIS A 230 -3.94 -1.07 -2.88
CA HIS A 230 -4.34 -0.97 -4.29
C HIS A 230 -5.86 -0.82 -4.47
N LYS A 231 -6.67 -1.24 -3.50
CA LYS A 231 -8.13 -1.08 -3.50
C LYS A 231 -8.60 0.25 -2.92
N TYR A 232 -7.73 0.92 -2.17
CA TYR A 232 -8.04 2.13 -1.39
C TYR A 232 -7.09 3.27 -1.70
N GLN A 233 -6.52 3.29 -2.91
CA GLN A 233 -5.45 4.23 -3.28
C GLN A 233 -5.90 5.69 -3.13
N GLU A 234 -7.05 6.05 -3.71
CA GLU A 234 -7.59 7.41 -3.64
C GLU A 234 -7.85 7.86 -2.20
N ILE A 235 -8.35 6.95 -1.36
CA ILE A 235 -8.63 7.22 0.06
C ILE A 235 -7.32 7.46 0.82
N ALA A 236 -6.31 6.63 0.59
CA ALA A 236 -5.00 6.76 1.24
C ALA A 236 -4.31 8.07 0.82
N GLU A 237 -4.36 8.42 -0.46
CA GLU A 237 -3.83 9.68 -0.99
C GLU A 237 -4.57 10.90 -0.41
N GLN A 238 -5.89 10.83 -0.29
CA GLN A 238 -6.68 11.88 0.35
C GLN A 238 -6.29 12.07 1.82
N ILE A 239 -6.19 10.99 2.60
CA ILE A 239 -5.78 11.05 4.00
C ILE A 239 -4.37 11.66 4.14
N LEU A 240 -3.44 11.24 3.28
CA LEU A 240 -2.09 11.80 3.25
C LEU A 240 -2.10 13.31 2.93
N ASN A 241 -2.87 13.73 1.93
CA ASN A 241 -2.98 15.14 1.56
C ASN A 241 -3.55 15.97 2.71
N ASN A 242 -4.58 15.46 3.40
CA ASN A 242 -5.14 16.11 4.59
C ASN A 242 -4.07 16.26 5.67
N ALA A 243 -3.32 15.18 5.95
CA ALA A 243 -2.23 15.19 6.92
C ALA A 243 -1.16 16.24 6.57
N ILE A 244 -0.76 16.35 5.30
CA ILE A 244 0.22 17.35 4.84
C ILE A 244 -0.29 18.77 5.07
N LYS A 245 -1.58 19.04 4.82
CA LYS A 245 -2.18 20.35 5.09
C LYS A 245 -2.26 20.65 6.59
N GLU A 246 -2.59 19.66 7.41
CA GLU A 246 -2.55 19.76 8.87
C GLU A 246 -1.14 20.09 9.39
N LEU A 247 -0.11 19.42 8.86
CA LEU A 247 1.28 19.70 9.23
C LEU A 247 1.70 21.14 8.87
N GLY A 248 1.17 21.70 7.78
CA GLY A 248 1.39 23.10 7.43
C GLY A 248 0.87 24.05 8.51
N ILE A 249 -0.32 23.77 9.05
CA ILE A 249 -0.89 24.53 10.18
C ILE A 249 -0.03 24.33 11.44
N GLU A 250 0.37 23.09 11.74
CA GLU A 250 1.24 22.78 12.89
C GLU A 250 2.55 23.60 12.85
N LYS A 251 3.20 23.66 11.68
CA LYS A 251 4.42 24.44 11.48
C LYS A 251 4.14 25.94 11.59
N GLY A 252 3.05 26.43 11.00
CA GLY A 252 2.67 27.84 11.08
C GLY A 252 2.43 28.30 12.52
N VAL A 253 1.70 27.51 13.31
CA VAL A 253 1.49 27.80 14.74
C VAL A 253 2.80 27.81 15.52
N ARG A 254 3.70 26.86 15.26
CA ARG A 254 5.03 26.84 15.90
C ARG A 254 5.85 28.08 15.59
N VAL A 255 5.80 28.59 14.35
CA VAL A 255 6.49 29.83 13.99
C VAL A 255 5.97 31.00 14.83
N VAL A 256 4.66 31.11 15.02
CA VAL A 256 4.07 32.13 15.91
C VAL A 256 4.59 31.95 17.34
N GLU A 257 4.55 30.74 17.88
CA GLU A 257 5.05 30.43 19.22
C GLU A 257 6.53 30.86 19.39
N ASP A 258 7.38 30.49 18.43
CA ASP A 258 8.80 30.81 18.44
C ASP A 258 9.06 32.32 18.29
N THR A 259 8.32 33.01 17.42
CA THR A 259 8.45 34.47 17.26
C THR A 259 8.16 35.18 18.59
N TRP A 260 7.05 34.84 19.25
CA TRP A 260 6.63 35.52 20.47
C TRP A 260 7.41 35.08 21.71
N ALA A 261 8.00 33.88 21.71
CA ALA A 261 8.93 33.46 22.76
C ALA A 261 10.24 34.27 22.75
N ASN A 262 10.66 34.77 21.58
CA ASN A 262 11.93 35.50 21.40
C ASN A 262 11.75 37.01 21.21
N MET A 263 10.51 37.50 21.09
CA MET A 263 10.22 38.92 20.92
C MET A 263 10.54 39.70 22.20
N THR A 264 11.21 40.84 22.08
CA THR A 264 11.61 41.66 23.22
C THR A 264 11.33 43.14 22.98
N PHE A 265 10.81 43.82 24.00
CA PHE A 265 10.61 45.26 23.98
C PHE A 265 11.92 45.98 24.30
N LYS A 266 12.25 47.00 23.49
CA LYS A 266 13.35 47.91 23.80
C LYS A 266 12.84 48.98 24.75
N VAL A 267 13.46 49.08 25.92
CA VAL A 267 13.12 50.09 26.93
C VAL A 267 14.31 51.00 27.13
N HIS A 268 14.07 52.30 27.14
CA HIS A 268 15.07 53.34 27.31
C HIS A 268 14.86 54.09 28.62
N LYS A 269 15.94 54.58 29.19
CA LYS A 269 15.89 55.48 30.35
C LYS A 269 15.52 56.88 29.88
N HIS A 270 14.52 57.47 30.52
CA HIS A 270 14.08 58.83 30.24
C HIS A 270 14.69 59.81 31.25
N TYR A 271 15.27 60.89 30.72
CA TYR A 271 15.98 61.90 31.51
C TYR A 271 15.37 63.29 31.28
N LYS A 272 15.27 64.06 32.37
CA LYS A 272 14.95 65.49 32.31
C LYS A 272 16.09 66.26 32.98
N GLY A 273 16.94 66.89 32.15
CA GLY A 273 18.20 67.45 32.63
C GLY A 273 19.18 66.36 33.07
N LEU A 274 19.59 66.37 34.34
CA LEU A 274 20.49 65.37 34.93
C LEU A 274 19.76 64.29 35.75
N GLU A 275 18.43 64.38 35.88
CA GLU A 275 17.63 63.46 36.69
C GLU A 275 17.02 62.34 35.82
N GLU A 276 17.21 61.09 36.25
CA GLU A 276 16.52 59.92 35.68
C GLU A 276 15.07 59.91 36.18
N ARG A 277 14.12 60.02 35.25
CA ARG A 277 12.71 60.24 35.57
C ARG A 277 11.85 58.99 35.34
N GLY A 278 12.40 57.92 34.77
CA GLY A 278 11.72 56.65 34.57
C GLY A 278 12.16 55.94 33.30
N HIS A 279 11.34 55.00 32.85
CA HIS A 279 11.57 54.25 31.62
C HIS A 279 10.51 54.58 30.55
N THR A 280 10.93 54.58 29.29
CA THR A 280 10.06 54.72 28.14
C THR A 280 10.30 53.59 27.16
N LEU A 281 9.21 53.10 26.59
CA LEU A 281 9.22 52.17 25.49
C LEU A 281 9.84 52.84 24.25
N GLY A 282 10.78 52.13 23.63
CA GLY A 282 11.41 52.52 22.37
C GLY A 282 10.52 52.25 21.16
N ALA A 283 11.13 52.22 19.97
CA ALA A 283 10.41 51.95 18.73
C ALA A 283 9.78 50.54 18.75
N VAL A 284 8.49 50.46 18.43
CA VAL A 284 7.70 49.21 18.39
C VAL A 284 7.32 48.80 16.97
N ASP A 285 7.78 49.51 15.94
CA ASP A 285 7.35 49.29 14.55
C ASP A 285 7.58 47.83 14.10
N GLU A 286 8.72 47.22 14.47
CA GLU A 286 9.04 45.82 14.19
C GLU A 286 8.08 44.84 14.91
N ILE A 287 7.69 45.17 16.15
CA ILE A 287 6.80 44.33 16.96
C ILE A 287 5.37 44.40 16.40
N VAL A 288 4.91 45.59 16.05
CA VAL A 288 3.59 45.81 15.44
C VAL A 288 3.52 45.13 14.07
N ALA A 289 4.55 45.26 13.24
CA ALA A 289 4.61 44.56 11.95
C ALA A 289 4.55 43.03 12.12
N ALA A 290 5.31 42.48 13.07
CA ALA A 290 5.27 41.05 13.38
C ALA A 290 3.91 40.60 13.94
N LEU A 291 3.20 41.48 14.65
CA LEU A 291 1.84 41.22 15.14
C LEU A 291 0.84 41.16 14.01
N GLU A 292 0.85 42.13 13.10
CA GLU A 292 -0.03 42.15 11.93
C GLU A 292 0.18 40.92 11.04
N GLU A 293 1.45 40.59 10.75
CA GLU A 293 1.80 39.41 9.95
C GLU A 293 1.31 38.12 10.60
N ASN A 294 1.61 37.92 11.89
CA ASN A 294 1.19 36.71 12.60
C ASN A 294 -0.32 36.62 12.77
N ALA A 295 -1.03 37.74 12.95
CA ALA A 295 -2.49 37.78 13.00
C ALA A 295 -3.10 37.37 11.65
N MET A 296 -2.58 37.87 10.52
CA MET A 296 -3.01 37.45 9.19
C MET A 296 -2.75 35.96 8.94
N ASN A 297 -1.59 35.46 9.38
CA ASN A 297 -1.25 34.04 9.26
C ASN A 297 -2.20 33.16 10.09
N LEU A 298 -2.52 33.55 11.33
CA LEU A 298 -3.48 32.85 12.19
C LEU A 298 -4.89 32.86 11.58
N GLN A 299 -5.34 34.00 11.05
CA GLN A 299 -6.65 34.10 10.39
C GLN A 299 -6.74 33.17 9.17
N SER A 300 -5.68 33.11 8.36
CA SER A 300 -5.58 32.19 7.22
C SER A 300 -5.62 30.72 7.65
N MET A 301 -4.90 30.37 8.72
CA MET A 301 -4.94 29.03 9.32
C MET A 301 -6.33 28.70 9.88
N GLY A 302 -6.98 29.65 10.56
CA GLY A 302 -8.33 29.52 11.12
C GLY A 302 -9.40 29.30 10.06
N ALA A 303 -9.23 29.89 8.87
CA ALA A 303 -10.12 29.68 7.73
C ALA A 303 -9.90 28.33 7.00
N SER A 304 -8.82 27.61 7.31
CA SER A 304 -8.53 26.31 6.69
C SER A 304 -9.51 25.24 7.13
N GLN A 305 -10.04 24.46 6.19
CA GLN A 305 -10.87 23.28 6.51
C GLN A 305 -10.11 22.19 7.31
N PHE A 306 -8.77 22.24 7.33
CA PHE A 306 -7.90 21.29 8.04
C PHE A 306 -7.56 21.76 9.47
N ILE A 307 -8.18 22.83 9.95
CA ILE A 307 -7.89 23.43 11.27
C ILE A 307 -8.27 22.56 12.46
N GLY A 308 -9.13 21.56 12.29
CA GLY A 308 -9.78 20.81 13.38
C GLY A 308 -8.88 20.50 14.60
N PRO A 309 -7.72 19.85 14.44
CA PRO A 309 -6.83 19.52 15.55
C PRO A 309 -6.13 20.71 16.22
N PHE A 310 -6.05 21.87 15.57
CA PHE A 310 -5.30 23.05 16.00
C PHE A 310 -6.20 24.25 16.32
N LEU A 311 -7.53 24.11 16.19
CA LEU A 311 -8.50 25.19 16.36
C LEU A 311 -8.36 25.90 17.70
N GLU A 312 -8.23 25.14 18.79
CA GLU A 312 -8.07 25.71 20.13
C GLU A 312 -6.77 26.52 20.26
N THR A 313 -5.67 25.98 19.74
CA THR A 313 -4.36 26.64 19.77
C THR A 313 -4.35 27.93 18.94
N VAL A 314 -4.91 27.90 17.73
CA VAL A 314 -5.01 29.09 16.86
C VAL A 314 -5.89 30.16 17.51
N ASN A 315 -7.08 29.80 18.01
CA ASN A 315 -7.96 30.74 18.71
C ASN A 315 -7.31 31.38 19.94
N LYS A 316 -6.51 30.59 20.68
CA LYS A 316 -5.77 31.11 21.84
C LYS A 316 -4.74 32.15 21.41
N TRP A 317 -3.98 31.86 20.36
CA TRP A 317 -2.99 32.79 19.82
C TRP A 317 -3.65 34.05 19.25
N GLU A 318 -4.74 33.95 18.48
CA GLU A 318 -5.47 35.12 17.98
C GLU A 318 -5.90 36.06 19.10
N ARG A 319 -6.49 35.53 20.18
CA ARG A 319 -6.88 36.32 21.36
C ARG A 319 -5.68 36.94 22.06
N THR A 320 -4.58 36.20 22.14
CA THR A 320 -3.36 36.66 22.81
C THR A 320 -2.73 37.81 22.01
N LEU A 321 -2.63 37.70 20.68
CA LEU A 321 -2.08 38.75 19.84
C LEU A 321 -2.98 39.99 19.81
N SER A 322 -4.30 39.82 19.78
CA SER A 322 -5.24 40.95 19.91
C SER A 322 -5.02 41.72 21.22
N LEU A 323 -4.90 41.00 22.34
CA LEU A 323 -4.64 41.61 23.64
C LEU A 323 -3.28 42.32 23.69
N ILE A 324 -2.23 41.71 23.11
CA ILE A 324 -0.91 42.35 23.02
C ILE A 324 -1.00 43.66 22.22
N SER A 325 -1.74 43.67 21.12
CA SER A 325 -1.95 44.88 20.30
C SER A 325 -2.61 45.99 21.11
N GLU A 326 -3.71 45.67 21.79
CA GLU A 326 -4.45 46.62 22.65
C GLU A 326 -3.56 47.19 23.76
N ILE A 327 -2.73 46.34 24.38
CA ILE A 327 -1.80 46.76 25.43
C ILE A 327 -0.72 47.69 24.88
N ILE A 328 -0.15 47.40 23.71
CA ILE A 328 0.86 48.25 23.08
C ILE A 328 0.27 49.64 22.77
N ASP A 329 -0.93 49.71 22.22
CA ASP A 329 -1.60 50.96 21.89
C ASP A 329 -1.86 51.82 23.13
N GLU A 330 -2.43 51.23 24.18
CA GLU A 330 -2.69 51.93 25.44
C GLU A 330 -1.38 52.34 26.13
N TRP A 331 -0.34 51.49 26.10
CA TRP A 331 0.97 51.84 26.67
C TRP A 331 1.58 53.06 25.97
N LEU A 332 1.55 53.12 24.64
CA LEU A 332 2.04 54.27 23.89
C LEU A 332 1.24 55.54 24.17
N VAL A 333 -0.09 55.43 24.33
CA VAL A 333 -0.95 56.56 24.69
C VAL A 333 -0.64 57.08 26.08
N VAL A 334 -0.52 56.19 27.07
CA VAL A 334 -0.17 56.54 28.46
C VAL A 334 1.21 57.18 28.52
N GLN A 335 2.22 56.58 27.87
CA GLN A 335 3.57 57.12 27.80
C GLN A 335 3.59 58.53 27.20
N ARG A 336 2.88 58.76 26.08
CA ARG A 336 2.83 60.08 25.43
C ARG A 336 2.18 61.14 26.32
N LYS A 337 1.08 60.79 27.00
CA LYS A 337 0.39 61.69 27.95
C LYS A 337 1.27 61.99 29.15
N TRP A 338 1.96 60.98 29.69
CA TRP A 338 2.88 61.14 30.81
C TRP A 338 4.04 62.06 30.43
N LEU A 339 4.73 61.84 29.30
CA LEU A 339 5.81 62.70 28.82
C LEU A 339 5.37 64.17 28.64
N TYR A 340 4.16 64.38 28.11
CA TYR A 340 3.59 65.71 27.94
C TYR A 340 3.31 66.41 29.29
N LEU A 341 2.64 65.72 30.21
CA LEU A 341 2.35 66.24 31.55
C LEU A 341 3.62 66.44 32.36
N GLU A 342 4.62 65.58 32.19
CA GLU A 342 5.93 65.71 32.80
C GLU A 342 6.60 67.02 32.35
N GLY A 343 6.53 67.34 31.06
CA GLY A 343 6.96 68.61 30.47
C GLY A 343 6.39 69.83 31.20
N ILE A 344 5.10 69.79 31.54
CA ILE A 344 4.34 70.89 32.14
C ILE A 344 4.57 71.02 33.65
N PHE A 345 4.45 69.92 34.40
CA PHE A 345 4.36 69.94 35.86
C PHE A 345 5.71 69.79 36.58
N ILE A 346 6.79 69.42 35.90
CA ILE A 346 8.13 69.27 36.49
C ILE A 346 9.05 70.36 35.90
N GLY A 347 9.04 71.55 36.49
CA GLY A 347 9.96 72.64 36.13
C GLY A 347 9.34 73.91 35.57
N GLY A 348 8.01 74.06 35.58
CA GLY A 348 7.32 75.27 35.13
C GLY A 348 6.48 75.95 36.21
N ASP A 349 6.25 77.26 36.05
CA ASP A 349 5.40 78.09 36.92
C ASP A 349 3.93 77.62 36.98
N ILE A 350 3.51 76.83 35.98
CA ILE A 350 2.17 76.22 35.90
C ILE A 350 1.88 75.33 37.11
N ARG A 351 2.91 74.67 37.67
CA ARG A 351 2.76 73.86 38.90
C ARG A 351 2.29 74.69 40.10
N ALA A 352 2.74 75.95 40.20
CA ALA A 352 2.33 76.86 41.26
C ALA A 352 0.93 77.46 41.01
N GLN A 353 0.50 77.51 39.75
CA GLN A 353 -0.83 78.00 39.35
C GLN A 353 -1.93 76.94 39.49
N LEU A 354 -1.58 75.65 39.38
CA LEU A 354 -2.51 74.52 39.43
C LEU A 354 -2.04 73.46 40.46
N PRO A 355 -2.10 73.75 41.77
CA PRO A 355 -1.52 72.90 42.81
C PRO A 355 -2.26 71.57 43.01
N ASP A 356 -3.58 71.53 42.81
CA ASP A 356 -4.38 70.31 42.95
C ASP A 356 -4.12 69.33 41.80
N GLU A 357 -4.00 69.84 40.57
CA GLU A 357 -3.61 69.05 39.38
C GLU A 357 -2.17 68.56 39.49
N ALA A 358 -1.25 69.40 40.00
CA ALA A 358 0.13 69.00 40.25
C ALA A 358 0.23 67.84 41.25
N LYS A 359 -0.56 67.89 42.34
CA LYS A 359 -0.61 66.81 43.33
C LYS A 359 -1.15 65.51 42.73
N LYS A 360 -2.21 65.57 41.92
CA LYS A 360 -2.73 64.39 41.19
C LYS A 360 -1.69 63.80 40.24
N PHE A 361 -0.95 64.67 39.53
CA PHE A 361 0.10 64.22 38.64
C PHE A 361 1.27 63.57 39.39
N ASP A 362 1.68 64.09 40.56
CA ASP A 362 2.75 63.47 41.36
C ASP A 362 2.41 62.02 41.77
N ASP A 363 1.15 61.73 42.06
CA ASP A 363 0.70 60.36 42.40
C ASP A 363 0.76 59.44 41.18
N ILE A 364 0.36 59.93 39.99
CA ILE A 364 0.47 59.21 38.71
C ILE A 364 1.95 59.00 38.33
N ASP A 365 2.79 60.01 38.50
CA ASP A 365 4.23 59.98 38.20
C ASP A 365 4.94 58.96 39.07
N LYS A 366 4.60 58.89 40.36
CA LYS A 366 5.10 57.84 41.26
C LYS A 366 4.66 56.44 40.83
N ALA A 367 3.41 56.28 40.38
CA ALA A 367 2.91 55.00 39.90
C ALA A 367 3.61 54.57 38.59
N TYR A 368 3.77 55.49 37.64
CA TYR A 368 4.42 55.27 36.35
C TYR A 368 5.90 54.86 36.49
N ARG A 369 6.61 55.36 37.52
CA ARG A 369 8.02 55.04 37.78
C ARG A 369 8.26 53.74 38.55
N ARG A 370 7.21 53.18 39.15
CA ARG A 370 7.32 52.05 40.08
C ARG A 370 7.41 50.71 39.35
N GLU A 371 6.93 50.69 38.12
CA GLU A 371 7.12 49.64 37.11
C GLU A 371 8.09 50.15 36.04
#